data_AF-M5RQR4-F1
#
_entry.id   AF-M5RQR4-F1
#
_cell.length_a   1.000
_cell.length_b   1.000
_cell.length_c   1.000
_cell.angle_alpha   90.00
_cell.angle_beta   90.00
_cell.angle_gamma   90.00
#
_symmetry.space_group_name_H-M   'P 1'
#
loop_
_entity.id
_entity.type
_entity.pdbx_description
1 polymer ?
#
loop_
_entity_poly.entity_id
_entity_poly.type
_entity_poly.pdbx_seq_one_letter_code
_entity_poly.pdbx_strand_id
1 'polypeptide(L)'
;MGNRRHPPSLFPYFNKIVGGTSMRFCDCEQTNPLWDRLPACRPQSVSLLHKGRPRSHGHQRGFTLIELLVVIAVIGTLVGLLLPAVQAAREAARRMQCHSRLHQIGLGLQNYHAAFNQFPIGVIQPRPLWPKGKEFAWSAMMLPQIEQTAVWQQIDFGVPYDDPKNATAAASVISTFICPSTPRSDNLKKGRGVTDYGGIYGERILSTNNPPSGVMIYDRAIRFRDILDGTSTTVVVSEDADFPDGQWINGKNLFDQAFAINKAPSFENDMRSFHPQGVNAAFADGSVRFLNESMDLKILAAICTRAGHEVVSDF
;
A
#
# COMPACT_ATOMS: atom_id res chain seq x y z
N MET A 1 -25.00 -30.13 -40.92
CA MET A 1 -25.38 -30.95 -39.75
C MET A 1 -24.49 -30.54 -38.58
N GLY A 2 -25.09 -30.19 -37.44
CA GLY A 2 -24.41 -30.04 -36.15
C GLY A 2 -23.70 -28.69 -35.92
N ASN A 3 -24.12 -27.96 -34.90
CA ASN A 3 -23.91 -26.52 -34.70
C ASN A 3 -22.94 -26.26 -33.53
N ARG A 4 -22.08 -25.23 -33.70
CA ARG A 4 -21.64 -24.20 -32.73
C ARG A 4 -21.13 -24.55 -31.30
N ARG A 5 -19.93 -23.99 -31.06
CA ARG A 5 -19.48 -23.06 -30.00
C ARG A 5 -18.99 -23.60 -28.65
N HIS A 6 -17.83 -23.04 -28.34
CA HIS A 6 -17.02 -23.05 -27.12
C HIS A 6 -17.69 -22.38 -25.89
N PRO A 7 -17.07 -22.53 -24.69
CA PRO A 7 -17.58 -22.20 -23.33
C PRO A 7 -17.53 -20.67 -23.09
N PRO A 8 -17.77 -20.02 -21.91
CA PRO A 8 -17.46 -20.45 -20.53
C PRO A 8 -18.31 -19.85 -19.38
N SER A 9 -17.85 -20.11 -18.15
CA SER A 9 -17.82 -19.18 -17.00
C SER A 9 -19.05 -18.99 -16.08
N LEU A 10 -18.68 -18.84 -14.79
CA LEU A 10 -19.25 -17.96 -13.77
C LEU A 10 -20.63 -18.28 -13.15
N PHE A 11 -20.58 -18.45 -11.81
CA PHE A 11 -21.57 -18.07 -10.80
C PHE A 11 -22.46 -16.87 -11.22
N PRO A 12 -23.76 -16.79 -10.82
CA PRO A 12 -24.07 -16.27 -9.47
C PRO A 12 -25.39 -16.70 -8.78
N TYR A 13 -25.38 -16.56 -7.44
CA TYR A 13 -26.40 -15.98 -6.53
C TYR A 13 -27.73 -16.69 -6.16
N PHE A 14 -27.87 -16.84 -4.82
CA PHE A 14 -29.05 -16.68 -3.92
C PHE A 14 -30.25 -17.64 -4.07
N ASN A 15 -30.79 -18.27 -3.01
CA ASN A 15 -31.36 -17.58 -1.84
C ASN A 15 -31.69 -18.53 -0.64
N LYS A 16 -31.65 -17.96 0.59
CA LYS A 16 -32.35 -18.30 1.86
C LYS A 16 -31.97 -19.56 2.66
N ILE A 17 -31.33 -19.43 3.85
CA ILE A 17 -31.88 -19.28 5.23
C ILE A 17 -32.71 -20.52 5.64
N VAL A 18 -32.35 -21.33 6.64
CA VAL A 18 -32.60 -21.16 8.09
C VAL A 18 -31.71 -22.12 8.92
N GLY A 19 -31.09 -21.60 9.99
CA GLY A 19 -31.04 -22.26 11.31
C GLY A 19 -29.88 -23.20 11.67
N GLY A 20 -29.36 -23.02 12.89
CA GLY A 20 -28.87 -24.15 13.69
C GLY A 20 -27.38 -24.17 14.02
N THR A 21 -27.03 -23.47 15.08
CA THR A 21 -25.76 -23.51 15.82
C THR A 21 -25.31 -24.93 16.16
N SER A 22 -24.15 -25.39 15.67
CA SER A 22 -23.19 -26.17 16.49
C SER A 22 -21.83 -26.22 15.80
N MET A 23 -20.80 -25.71 16.47
CA MET A 23 -19.39 -25.96 16.12
C MET A 23 -19.07 -27.42 16.44
N ARG A 24 -18.74 -28.21 15.43
CA ARG A 24 -17.90 -29.40 15.57
C ARG A 24 -16.49 -29.03 15.13
N PHE A 25 -15.55 -29.10 16.06
CA PHE A 25 -14.13 -29.19 15.71
C PHE A 25 -13.71 -30.66 15.74
N CYS A 26 -12.83 -30.97 14.79
CA CYS A 26 -12.42 -32.27 14.32
C CYS A 26 -11.71 -33.15 15.34
N ASP A 27 -11.85 -34.43 15.09
CA ASP A 27 -10.94 -35.51 15.45
C ASP A 27 -9.46 -35.13 15.21
N CYS A 28 -8.62 -35.44 16.18
CA CYS A 28 -7.25 -35.85 15.91
C CYS A 28 -6.91 -37.04 16.79
N GLU A 29 -7.03 -38.19 16.14
CA GLU A 29 -6.64 -39.51 16.57
C GLU A 29 -5.11 -39.59 16.55
N GLN A 30 -4.47 -39.66 17.73
CA GLN A 30 -3.14 -40.27 17.86
C GLN A 30 -3.09 -41.11 19.14
N THR A 31 -3.10 -42.41 18.91
CA THR A 31 -2.99 -43.49 19.86
C THR A 31 -1.55 -43.58 20.38
N ASN A 32 -1.37 -43.56 21.70
CA ASN A 32 -0.14 -44.00 22.34
C ASN A 32 -0.49 -45.07 23.40
N PRO A 33 -0.16 -46.36 23.18
CA PRO A 33 -0.66 -47.45 24.00
C PRO A 33 0.30 -47.78 25.15
N LEU A 34 0.32 -46.99 26.22
CA LEU A 34 1.21 -47.27 27.37
C LEU A 34 0.65 -46.98 28.77
N TRP A 35 -0.66 -46.81 28.95
CA TRP A 35 -1.22 -46.49 30.29
C TRP A 35 -2.37 -47.38 30.79
N ASP A 36 -2.58 -48.56 30.20
CA ASP A 36 -3.70 -49.48 30.54
C ASP A 36 -3.49 -50.38 31.77
N ARG A 37 -2.76 -49.91 32.80
CA ARG A 37 -2.62 -50.67 34.06
C ARG A 37 -2.55 -49.81 35.31
N LEU A 38 -3.67 -49.21 35.72
CA LEU A 38 -3.90 -48.84 37.12
C LEU A 38 -5.36 -49.09 37.53
N PRO A 39 -5.61 -49.64 38.74
CA PRO A 39 -6.95 -50.00 39.21
C PRO A 39 -7.80 -48.76 39.52
N ALA A 40 -9.09 -48.86 39.22
CA ALA A 40 -10.12 -47.83 39.46
C ALA A 40 -10.12 -47.37 40.93
N CYS A 41 -9.63 -46.15 41.18
CA CYS A 41 -9.72 -45.50 42.47
C CYS A 41 -11.13 -44.86 42.59
N ARG A 42 -11.99 -45.44 43.43
CA ARG A 42 -13.30 -44.85 43.76
C ARG A 42 -13.08 -43.54 44.53
N PRO A 43 -13.71 -42.41 44.15
CA PRO A 43 -13.65 -41.21 44.97
C PRO A 43 -14.43 -41.43 46.28
N GLN A 44 -13.72 -41.44 47.42
CA GLN A 44 -14.32 -41.32 48.74
C GLN A 44 -14.81 -39.88 48.93
N SER A 45 -16.07 -39.71 49.34
CA SER A 45 -16.63 -38.41 49.71
C SER A 45 -16.00 -37.92 51.01
N VAL A 46 -15.08 -36.96 50.90
CA VAL A 46 -14.50 -36.25 52.06
C VAL A 46 -15.43 -35.10 52.42
N SER A 47 -16.24 -35.30 53.46
CA SER A 47 -17.13 -34.30 54.02
C SER A 47 -16.33 -33.24 54.80
N LEU A 48 -15.84 -32.21 54.11
CA LEU A 48 -15.24 -31.04 54.76
C LEU A 48 -16.34 -30.18 55.41
N LEU A 49 -16.50 -30.32 56.73
CA LEU A 49 -17.25 -29.38 57.58
C LEU A 49 -16.61 -27.99 57.49
N HIS A 50 -17.08 -27.16 56.56
CA HIS A 50 -16.77 -25.74 56.50
C HIS A 50 -17.40 -25.03 57.71
N LYS A 51 -16.60 -24.79 58.76
CA LYS A 51 -16.93 -23.81 59.81
C LYS A 51 -17.01 -22.42 59.16
N GLY A 52 -18.23 -21.95 58.92
CA GLY A 52 -18.49 -20.58 58.44
C GLY A 52 -17.93 -19.55 59.42
N ARG A 53 -16.92 -18.78 58.98
CA ARG A 53 -16.55 -17.53 59.66
C ARG A 53 -17.67 -16.50 59.42
N PRO A 54 -18.11 -15.75 60.44
CA PRO A 54 -19.09 -14.69 60.26
C PRO A 54 -18.50 -13.62 59.33
N ARG A 55 -19.17 -13.37 58.20
CA ARG A 55 -18.86 -12.24 57.31
C ARG A 55 -19.16 -10.95 58.07
N SER A 56 -18.12 -10.16 58.35
CA SER A 56 -18.30 -8.76 58.75
C SER A 56 -19.09 -8.05 57.65
N HIS A 57 -20.32 -7.65 57.95
CA HIS A 57 -21.15 -6.86 57.05
C HIS A 57 -20.56 -5.45 57.02
N GLY A 58 -19.52 -5.25 56.21
CA GLY A 58 -19.09 -3.92 55.82
C GLY A 58 -20.30 -3.24 55.17
N HIS A 59 -20.71 -2.09 55.71
CA HIS A 59 -21.80 -1.29 55.16
C HIS A 59 -21.55 -1.08 53.67
N GLN A 60 -22.30 -1.78 52.82
CA GLN A 60 -22.32 -1.50 51.39
C GLN A 60 -23.01 -0.15 51.24
N ARG A 61 -22.22 0.91 51.03
CA ARG A 61 -22.74 2.21 50.62
C ARG A 61 -23.44 1.99 49.28
N GLY A 62 -24.77 2.09 49.27
CA GLY A 62 -25.56 2.05 48.05
C GLY A 62 -25.19 3.23 47.16
N PHE A 63 -24.90 2.95 45.89
CA PHE A 63 -24.60 3.96 44.89
C PHE A 63 -25.92 4.64 44.47
N THR A 64 -25.97 5.96 44.47
CA THR A 64 -27.17 6.68 44.04
C THR A 64 -27.25 6.72 42.51
N LEU A 65 -28.47 6.76 41.96
CA LEU A 65 -28.68 6.89 40.51
C LEU A 65 -27.95 8.09 39.92
N ILE A 66 -27.92 9.20 40.67
CA ILE A 66 -27.28 10.46 40.26
C ILE A 66 -25.77 10.29 40.14
N GLU A 67 -25.12 9.64 41.11
CA GLU A 67 -23.67 9.38 41.04
C GLU A 67 -23.31 8.54 39.81
N LEU A 68 -24.13 7.55 39.47
CA LEU A 68 -23.90 6.72 38.28
C LEU A 68 -24.05 7.53 36.99
N LEU A 69 -25.10 8.35 36.90
CA LEU A 69 -25.36 9.20 35.73
C LEU A 69 -24.23 10.23 35.51
N VAL A 70 -23.70 10.84 36.57
CA VAL A 70 -22.59 11.80 36.46
C VAL A 70 -21.32 11.09 35.99
N VAL A 71 -21.00 9.91 36.53
CA VAL A 71 -19.79 9.16 36.15
C VAL A 71 -19.84 8.76 34.69
N ILE A 72 -20.95 8.20 34.21
CA ILE A 72 -21.07 7.83 32.79
C ILE A 72 -21.07 9.06 31.89
N ALA A 73 -21.62 10.20 32.34
CA ALA A 73 -21.58 11.45 31.58
C ALA A 73 -20.12 11.94 31.43
N VAL A 74 -19.34 11.95 32.52
CA VAL A 74 -17.93 12.36 32.48
C VAL A 74 -17.10 11.40 31.61
N ILE A 75 -17.24 10.09 31.79
CA ILE A 75 -16.53 9.09 30.97
C ILE A 75 -16.94 9.23 29.50
N GLY A 76 -18.24 9.41 29.23
CA GLY A 76 -18.77 9.63 27.89
C GLY A 76 -18.17 10.87 27.22
N THR A 77 -18.08 12.00 27.94
CA THR A 77 -17.44 13.22 27.44
C THR A 77 -15.95 13.01 27.19
N LEU A 78 -15.22 12.38 28.12
CA LEU A 78 -13.79 12.10 27.96
C LEU A 78 -13.51 11.20 26.75
N VAL A 79 -14.22 10.08 26.63
CA VAL A 79 -14.08 9.15 25.50
C VAL A 79 -14.48 9.84 24.20
N GLY A 80 -15.56 10.62 24.20
CA GLY A 80 -16.04 11.37 23.04
C GLY A 80 -15.00 12.37 22.50
N LEU A 81 -14.22 12.99 23.37
CA LEU A 81 -13.14 13.90 22.97
C LEU A 81 -11.84 13.17 22.57
N LEU A 82 -11.55 12.02 23.18
CA LEU A 82 -10.31 11.27 22.94
C LEU A 82 -10.34 10.46 21.63
N LEU A 83 -11.49 9.92 21.23
CA LEU A 83 -11.59 9.02 20.09
C LEU A 83 -11.22 9.70 18.75
N PRO A 84 -11.73 10.91 18.43
CA PRO A 84 -11.31 11.65 17.23
C PRO A 84 -9.81 12.00 17.26
N ALA A 85 -9.28 12.36 18.43
CA ALA A 85 -7.88 12.74 18.59
C ALA A 85 -6.93 11.56 18.32
N VAL A 86 -7.25 10.36 18.83
CA VAL A 86 -6.44 9.16 18.59
C VAL A 86 -6.43 8.78 17.11
N GLN A 87 -7.55 8.91 16.39
CA GLN A 87 -7.59 8.60 14.97
C GLN A 87 -6.80 9.61 14.13
N ALA A 88 -6.92 10.90 14.44
CA ALA A 88 -6.13 11.95 13.79
C ALA A 88 -4.62 11.71 13.99
N ALA A 89 -4.19 11.35 15.20
CA ALA A 89 -2.80 11.03 15.51
C ALA A 89 -2.31 9.79 14.73
N ARG A 90 -3.14 8.73 14.63
CA ARG A 90 -2.79 7.52 13.85
C ARG A 90 -2.62 7.82 12.37
N GLU A 91 -3.49 8.65 11.79
CA GLU A 91 -3.38 9.01 10.39
C GLU A 91 -2.15 9.89 10.12
N ALA A 92 -1.87 10.85 11.01
CA ALA A 92 -0.64 11.63 10.92
C ALA A 92 0.60 10.72 10.96
N ALA A 93 0.61 9.69 11.80
CA ALA A 93 1.69 8.70 11.84
C ALA A 93 1.81 7.89 10.55
N ARG A 94 0.71 7.44 9.95
CA ARG A 94 0.72 6.75 8.66
C ARG A 94 1.25 7.64 7.55
N ARG A 95 0.85 8.92 7.51
CA ARG A 95 1.37 9.91 6.55
C ARG A 95 2.88 10.14 6.71
N MET A 96 3.36 10.27 7.95
CA MET A 96 4.81 10.37 8.21
C MET A 96 5.57 9.13 7.72
N GLN A 97 4.97 7.94 7.82
CA GLN A 97 5.56 6.73 7.24
C GLN A 97 5.60 6.80 5.71
N CYS A 98 4.52 7.15 5.01
CA CYS A 98 4.57 7.27 3.54
C CYS A 98 5.55 8.37 3.08
N HIS A 99 5.67 9.48 3.82
CA HIS A 99 6.69 10.52 3.58
C HIS A 99 8.12 9.99 3.77
N SER A 100 8.38 9.18 4.82
CA SER A 100 9.68 8.56 5.06
C SER A 100 10.03 7.52 3.98
N ARG A 101 9.04 6.77 3.50
CA ARG A 101 9.19 5.80 2.40
C ARG A 101 9.59 6.51 1.11
N LEU A 102 8.94 7.63 0.78
CA LEU A 102 9.34 8.48 -0.35
C LEU A 102 10.73 9.09 -0.17
N HIS A 103 11.13 9.44 1.06
CA HIS A 103 12.51 9.88 1.32
C HIS A 103 13.51 8.77 0.98
N GLN A 104 13.24 7.52 1.37
CA GLN A 104 14.08 6.38 0.99
C GLN A 104 14.14 6.18 -0.53
N ILE A 105 13.00 6.35 -1.23
CA ILE A 105 12.95 6.31 -2.69
C ILE A 105 13.78 7.45 -3.29
N GLY A 106 13.60 8.68 -2.82
CA GLY A 106 14.34 9.87 -3.27
C GLY A 106 15.85 9.71 -3.08
N LEU A 107 16.29 9.26 -1.91
CA LEU A 107 17.69 8.90 -1.64
C LEU A 107 18.18 7.79 -2.59
N GLY A 108 17.37 6.76 -2.82
CA GLY A 108 17.68 5.69 -3.77
C GLY A 108 17.86 6.20 -5.21
N LEU A 109 17.04 7.17 -5.63
CA LEU A 109 17.17 7.83 -6.93
C LEU A 109 18.44 8.68 -7.02
N GLN A 110 18.80 9.42 -5.96
CA GLN A 110 20.06 10.16 -5.89
C GLN A 110 21.27 9.23 -5.97
N ASN A 111 21.26 8.12 -5.23
CA ASN A 111 22.31 7.12 -5.25
C ASN A 111 22.42 6.44 -6.63
N TYR A 112 21.29 6.15 -7.27
CA TYR A 112 21.26 5.62 -8.64
C TYR A 112 21.87 6.63 -9.62
N HIS A 113 21.49 7.91 -9.53
CA HIS A 113 22.07 8.96 -10.36
C HIS A 113 23.58 9.11 -10.12
N ALA A 114 24.03 9.11 -8.87
CA ALA A 114 25.45 9.18 -8.53
C ALA A 114 26.26 8.00 -9.14
N ALA A 115 25.67 6.80 -9.19
CA ALA A 115 26.33 5.61 -9.74
C ALA A 115 26.31 5.54 -11.28
N PHE A 116 25.21 5.96 -11.91
CA PHE A 116 24.97 5.75 -13.36
C PHE A 116 24.92 7.05 -14.18
N ASN A 117 25.04 8.22 -13.53
CA ASN A 117 24.91 9.56 -14.10
C ASN A 117 23.58 9.81 -14.85
N GLN A 118 22.51 9.12 -14.43
CA GLN A 118 21.17 9.21 -14.99
C GLN A 118 20.15 8.66 -14.00
N PHE A 119 18.89 9.09 -14.12
CA PHE A 119 17.76 8.45 -13.46
C PHE A 119 17.47 7.07 -14.10
N PRO A 120 16.84 6.14 -13.37
CA PRO A 120 16.39 4.89 -13.96
C PRO A 120 15.41 5.18 -15.10
N ILE A 121 15.42 4.32 -16.12
CA ILE A 121 14.45 4.39 -17.20
C ILE A 121 13.06 4.10 -16.62
N GLY A 122 12.02 4.81 -17.06
CA GLY A 122 10.66 4.58 -16.58
C GLY A 122 10.21 3.15 -16.85
N VAL A 123 10.23 2.76 -18.13
CA VAL A 123 9.96 1.38 -18.57
C VAL A 123 10.94 0.96 -19.64
N ILE A 124 11.49 -0.26 -19.51
CA ILE A 124 12.26 -0.89 -20.58
C ILE A 124 11.34 -1.74 -21.45
N GLN A 125 11.32 -1.46 -22.74
CA GLN A 125 10.54 -2.16 -23.77
C GLN A 125 9.06 -2.30 -23.35
N PRO A 126 8.31 -1.19 -23.22
CA PRO A 126 6.91 -1.22 -22.82
C PRO A 126 6.02 -1.91 -23.86
N ARG A 127 4.93 -2.53 -23.41
CA ARG A 127 3.92 -3.12 -24.29
C ARG A 127 2.72 -2.16 -24.41
N PRO A 128 2.14 -1.96 -25.61
CA PRO A 128 2.29 -2.78 -26.81
C PRO A 128 3.38 -2.31 -27.79
N LEU A 129 4.13 -1.23 -27.50
CA LEU A 129 5.16 -0.69 -28.40
C LEU A 129 6.19 -1.76 -28.82
N TRP A 130 6.53 -2.63 -27.87
CA TRP A 130 7.30 -3.84 -28.09
C TRP A 130 6.41 -5.05 -27.81
N PRO A 131 5.87 -5.78 -28.82
CA PRO A 131 4.91 -6.87 -28.58
C PRO A 131 5.40 -7.98 -27.64
N LYS A 132 6.72 -8.19 -27.57
CA LYS A 132 7.40 -9.10 -26.63
C LYS A 132 8.38 -8.36 -25.72
N GLY A 133 8.06 -7.11 -25.44
CA GLY A 133 8.87 -6.24 -24.61
C GLY A 133 8.98 -6.78 -23.19
N LYS A 134 10.09 -6.40 -22.53
CA LYS A 134 10.39 -6.86 -21.19
C LYS A 134 9.50 -6.24 -20.12
N GLU A 135 9.11 -4.99 -20.32
CA GLU A 135 8.23 -4.19 -19.46
C GLU A 135 8.64 -4.12 -17.99
N PHE A 136 9.94 -3.92 -17.75
CA PHE A 136 10.45 -3.66 -16.40
C PHE A 136 10.26 -2.21 -16.00
N ALA A 137 9.77 -2.01 -14.78
CA ALA A 137 9.66 -0.71 -14.14
C ALA A 137 11.01 -0.14 -13.64
N TRP A 138 11.05 1.19 -13.53
CA TRP A 138 12.10 1.96 -12.85
C TRP A 138 12.45 1.44 -11.46
N SER A 139 11.43 1.05 -10.68
CA SER A 139 11.54 0.55 -9.32
C SER A 139 12.29 -0.78 -9.23
N ALA A 140 12.24 -1.62 -10.27
CA ALA A 140 13.03 -2.85 -10.33
C ALA A 140 14.53 -2.55 -10.50
N MET A 141 14.88 -1.49 -11.24
CA MET A 141 16.28 -1.11 -11.47
C MET A 141 16.92 -0.45 -10.26
N MET A 142 16.15 0.23 -9.43
CA MET A 142 16.67 0.95 -8.27
C MET A 142 16.82 0.09 -7.01
N LEU A 143 16.36 -1.17 -7.00
CA LEU A 143 16.36 -2.04 -5.82
C LEU A 143 17.70 -2.07 -5.03
N PRO A 144 18.88 -2.13 -5.68
CA PRO A 144 20.15 -2.11 -4.94
C PRO A 144 20.37 -0.83 -4.13
N GLN A 145 19.77 0.29 -4.56
CA GLN A 145 19.92 1.60 -3.91
C GLN A 145 18.96 1.82 -2.74
N ILE A 146 18.05 0.87 -2.51
CA ILE A 146 17.11 0.85 -1.38
C ILE A 146 17.27 -0.42 -0.54
N GLU A 147 18.48 -0.97 -0.51
CA GLU A 147 18.85 -2.16 0.28
C GLU A 147 18.10 -3.44 -0.09
N GLN A 148 17.60 -3.54 -1.33
CA GLN A 148 16.91 -4.72 -1.86
C GLN A 148 17.77 -5.53 -2.86
N THR A 149 19.09 -5.56 -2.65
CA THR A 149 20.05 -6.27 -3.53
C THR A 149 19.76 -7.76 -3.65
N ALA A 150 19.31 -8.41 -2.58
CA ALA A 150 18.99 -9.84 -2.61
C ALA A 150 17.82 -10.18 -3.53
N VAL A 151 16.82 -9.31 -3.62
CA VAL A 151 15.69 -9.45 -4.56
C VAL A 151 16.16 -9.14 -5.97
N TRP A 152 16.97 -8.08 -6.15
CA TRP A 152 17.50 -7.68 -7.45
C TRP A 152 18.31 -8.79 -8.14
N GLN A 153 19.15 -9.51 -7.39
CA GLN A 153 19.97 -10.61 -7.91
C GLN A 153 19.15 -11.81 -8.42
N GLN A 154 17.88 -11.93 -8.01
CA GLN A 154 16.99 -13.00 -8.46
C GLN A 154 16.27 -12.65 -9.78
N ILE A 155 16.35 -11.39 -10.23
CA ILE A 155 15.67 -10.93 -11.43
C ILE A 155 16.53 -11.25 -12.66
N ASP A 156 15.95 -12.01 -13.59
CA ASP A 156 16.49 -12.20 -14.94
C ASP A 156 15.95 -11.09 -15.86
N PHE A 157 16.74 -10.04 -16.07
CA PHE A 157 16.44 -8.94 -17.00
C PHE A 157 16.53 -9.36 -18.50
N GLY A 158 16.93 -10.59 -18.80
CA GLY A 158 16.95 -11.14 -20.16
C GLY A 158 15.57 -11.54 -20.66
N VAL A 159 14.64 -11.85 -19.77
CA VAL A 159 13.26 -12.25 -20.06
C VAL A 159 12.26 -11.18 -19.59
N PRO A 160 10.98 -11.22 -20.02
CA PRO A 160 9.97 -10.30 -19.52
C PRO A 160 9.75 -10.38 -18.01
N TYR A 161 9.24 -9.30 -17.41
CA TYR A 161 8.98 -9.23 -15.96
C TYR A 161 7.96 -10.28 -15.49
N ASP A 162 7.05 -10.68 -16.38
CA ASP A 162 5.97 -11.63 -16.11
C ASP A 162 6.33 -13.08 -16.44
N ASP A 163 7.57 -13.35 -16.86
CA ASP A 163 8.08 -14.70 -17.09
C ASP A 163 8.12 -15.51 -15.78
N PRO A 164 7.81 -16.83 -15.81
CA PRO A 164 7.88 -17.69 -14.63
C PRO A 164 9.22 -17.65 -13.89
N LYS A 165 10.34 -17.40 -14.58
CA LYS A 165 11.66 -17.23 -13.95
C LYS A 165 11.70 -16.09 -12.94
N ASN A 166 10.97 -15.00 -13.21
CA ASN A 166 10.92 -13.82 -12.37
C ASN A 166 9.80 -13.89 -11.31
N ALA A 167 8.96 -14.92 -11.31
CA ALA A 167 7.79 -15.01 -10.44
C ALA A 167 8.15 -14.95 -8.95
N THR A 168 9.22 -15.64 -8.52
CA THR A 168 9.68 -15.63 -7.13
C THR A 168 10.17 -14.26 -6.71
N ALA A 169 11.02 -13.62 -7.52
CA ALA A 169 11.50 -12.28 -7.24
C ALA A 169 10.33 -11.29 -7.18
N ALA A 170 9.46 -11.32 -8.19
CA ALA A 170 8.29 -10.45 -8.31
C ALA A 170 7.30 -10.58 -7.15
N ALA A 171 7.19 -11.74 -6.50
CA ALA A 171 6.35 -11.96 -5.33
C ALA A 171 6.90 -11.33 -4.03
N SER A 172 8.14 -10.82 -4.05
CA SER A 172 8.74 -10.18 -2.87
C SER A 172 7.99 -8.91 -2.47
N VAL A 173 7.65 -8.81 -1.19
CA VAL A 173 6.95 -7.66 -0.60
C VAL A 173 7.98 -6.65 -0.11
N ILE A 174 8.11 -5.53 -0.82
CA ILE A 174 9.06 -4.47 -0.48
C ILE A 174 8.31 -3.38 0.30
N SER A 175 8.55 -3.33 1.61
CA SER A 175 7.86 -2.37 2.49
C SER A 175 8.08 -0.91 2.08
N THR A 176 9.20 -0.59 1.41
CA THR A 176 9.51 0.74 0.89
C THR A 176 8.49 1.23 -0.14
N PHE A 177 7.84 0.31 -0.85
CA PHE A 177 6.87 0.63 -1.89
C PHE A 177 5.41 0.59 -1.42
N ILE A 178 5.16 0.39 -0.12
CA ILE A 178 3.82 0.21 0.42
C ILE A 178 3.42 1.39 1.29
N CYS A 179 2.28 2.00 1.00
CA CYS A 179 1.70 3.00 1.87
C CYS A 179 0.76 2.34 2.92
N PRO A 180 1.00 2.52 4.23
CA PRO A 180 0.15 1.98 5.30
C PRO A 180 -1.30 2.46 5.33
N SER A 181 -1.64 3.56 4.64
CA SER A 181 -3.03 4.05 4.58
C SER A 181 -3.84 3.38 3.46
N THR A 182 -3.22 2.68 2.52
CA THR A 182 -3.95 2.00 1.44
C THR A 182 -4.70 0.78 2.00
N PRO A 183 -6.03 0.73 1.91
CA PRO A 183 -6.80 -0.43 2.37
C PRO A 183 -6.55 -1.62 1.45
N ARG A 184 -5.97 -2.70 1.98
CA ARG A 184 -5.74 -3.95 1.23
C ARG A 184 -5.85 -5.17 2.13
N SER A 185 -6.34 -6.26 1.55
CA SER A 185 -6.33 -7.58 2.20
C SER A 185 -5.02 -8.33 2.01
N ASP A 186 -4.30 -8.06 0.92
CA ASP A 186 -3.04 -8.71 0.55
C ASP A 186 -2.06 -7.69 -0.05
N ASN A 187 -0.77 -7.93 0.14
CA ASN A 187 0.34 -7.16 -0.45
C ASN A 187 0.79 -7.71 -1.81
N LEU A 188 -0.01 -8.62 -2.39
CA LEU A 188 0.21 -9.20 -3.71
C LEU A 188 -0.94 -8.85 -4.65
N LYS A 189 -0.61 -8.33 -5.84
CA LYS A 189 -1.53 -8.19 -6.97
C LYS A 189 -1.11 -9.15 -8.06
N LYS A 190 -1.99 -10.09 -8.43
CA LYS A 190 -1.70 -11.15 -9.44
C LYS A 190 -0.39 -11.92 -9.15
N GLY A 191 -0.14 -12.23 -7.88
CA GLY A 191 1.05 -12.95 -7.42
C GLY A 191 2.35 -12.12 -7.35
N ARG A 192 2.27 -10.80 -7.49
CA ARG A 192 3.43 -9.89 -7.46
C ARG A 192 3.27 -8.84 -6.38
N GLY A 193 4.38 -8.43 -5.76
CA GLY A 193 4.41 -7.38 -4.75
C GLY A 193 3.80 -6.07 -5.27
N VAL A 194 2.93 -5.48 -4.46
CA VAL A 194 2.29 -4.20 -4.80
C VAL A 194 3.24 -3.02 -4.66
N THR A 195 2.89 -1.92 -5.34
CA THR A 195 3.45 -0.60 -5.09
C THR A 195 2.33 0.43 -5.00
N ASP A 196 2.50 1.39 -4.11
CA ASP A 196 1.66 2.59 -3.96
C ASP A 196 2.37 3.85 -4.46
N TYR A 197 3.45 3.69 -5.22
CA TYR A 197 4.25 4.79 -5.74
C TYR A 197 4.47 4.61 -7.23
N GLY A 198 4.14 5.65 -7.99
CA GLY A 198 4.28 5.67 -9.44
C GLY A 198 5.32 6.70 -9.88
N GLY A 199 6.02 6.37 -10.96
CA GLY A 199 6.93 7.29 -11.62
C GLY A 199 6.18 8.28 -12.52
N ILE A 200 6.61 9.55 -12.54
CA ILE A 200 5.99 10.57 -13.38
C ILE A 200 6.51 10.47 -14.82
N TYR A 201 5.62 10.01 -15.71
CA TYR A 201 5.83 9.95 -17.16
C TYR A 201 5.62 11.31 -17.84
N GLY A 202 4.80 12.18 -17.23
CA GLY A 202 4.54 13.55 -17.68
C GLY A 202 3.21 14.07 -17.15
N GLU A 203 2.59 14.96 -17.92
CA GLU A 203 1.27 15.53 -17.61
C GLU A 203 0.38 15.55 -18.85
N ARG A 204 -0.92 15.35 -18.64
CA ARG A 204 -1.99 15.45 -19.63
C ARG A 204 -3.15 16.34 -19.16
N ILE A 205 -2.87 17.24 -18.22
CA ILE A 205 -3.80 18.27 -17.76
C ILE A 205 -3.86 19.40 -18.79
N LEU A 206 -2.70 19.87 -19.26
CA LEU A 206 -2.56 21.01 -20.18
C LEU A 206 -2.10 20.61 -21.58
N SER A 207 -1.42 19.47 -21.71
CA SER A 207 -0.92 18.97 -23.00
C SER A 207 -1.39 17.55 -23.31
N THR A 208 -0.99 17.04 -24.48
CA THR A 208 -1.24 15.64 -24.89
C THR A 208 -0.14 14.69 -24.42
N ASN A 209 0.86 15.17 -23.68
CA ASN A 209 2.05 14.42 -23.26
C ASN A 209 2.80 13.70 -24.40
N ASN A 210 2.82 14.30 -25.60
CA ASN A 210 3.48 13.75 -26.77
C ASN A 210 4.33 14.82 -27.49
N PRO A 211 5.67 14.82 -27.33
CA PRO A 211 6.49 13.80 -26.65
C PRO A 211 6.33 13.83 -25.12
N PRO A 212 6.72 12.74 -24.41
CA PRO A 212 6.58 12.68 -22.96
C PRO A 212 7.43 13.72 -22.23
N SER A 213 6.83 14.41 -21.27
CA SER A 213 7.41 15.59 -20.59
C SER A 213 8.01 15.28 -19.21
N GLY A 214 7.71 14.14 -18.59
CA GLY A 214 8.19 13.77 -17.26
C GLY A 214 9.63 13.24 -17.21
N VAL A 215 10.08 12.79 -16.04
CA VAL A 215 11.45 12.26 -15.84
C VAL A 215 11.50 10.76 -16.08
N MET A 216 10.46 10.02 -15.66
CA MET A 216 10.41 8.57 -15.77
C MET A 216 9.77 8.18 -17.12
N ILE A 217 10.55 8.20 -18.20
CA ILE A 217 10.04 7.94 -19.56
C ILE A 217 10.48 6.57 -20.11
N TYR A 218 9.82 6.13 -21.19
CA TYR A 218 10.08 4.84 -21.80
C TYR A 218 11.40 4.81 -22.59
N ASP A 219 12.14 3.71 -22.46
CA ASP A 219 13.35 3.37 -23.21
C ASP A 219 14.46 4.44 -23.24
N ARG A 220 14.35 5.47 -22.41
CA ARG A 220 15.28 6.60 -22.35
C ARG A 220 15.52 7.00 -20.90
N ALA A 221 16.79 7.09 -20.54
CA ALA A 221 17.21 7.62 -19.25
C ALA A 221 17.36 9.14 -19.33
N ILE A 222 16.94 9.84 -18.28
CA ILE A 222 17.02 11.29 -18.13
C ILE A 222 18.15 11.63 -17.15
N ARG A 223 18.88 12.71 -17.42
CA ARG A 223 19.96 13.21 -16.54
C ARG A 223 19.55 14.53 -15.90
N PHE A 224 20.22 14.93 -14.81
CA PHE A 224 19.97 16.24 -14.19
C PHE A 224 20.02 17.41 -15.16
N ARG A 225 20.97 17.43 -16.10
CA ARG A 225 21.07 18.47 -17.13
C ARG A 225 19.86 18.57 -18.08
N ASP A 226 19.05 17.52 -18.15
CA ASP A 226 17.88 17.46 -19.01
C ASP A 226 16.61 17.94 -18.28
N ILE A 227 16.72 18.28 -16.98
CA ILE A 227 15.68 18.87 -16.13
C ILE A 227 15.91 20.39 -16.10
N LEU A 228 15.32 21.09 -17.07
CA LEU A 228 15.51 22.54 -17.26
C LEU A 228 14.63 23.39 -16.34
N ASP A 229 13.55 22.82 -15.81
CA ASP A 229 12.62 23.54 -14.92
C ASP A 229 13.12 23.63 -13.48
N GLY A 230 14.22 22.93 -13.17
CA GLY A 230 14.82 22.85 -11.84
C GLY A 230 14.58 21.51 -11.16
N THR A 231 15.61 20.97 -10.51
CA THR A 231 15.51 19.67 -9.85
C THR A 231 14.63 19.69 -8.59
N SER A 232 14.48 20.86 -7.97
CA SER A 232 13.67 21.06 -6.77
C SER A 232 12.19 21.34 -7.04
N THR A 233 11.81 21.47 -8.31
CA THR A 233 10.45 21.81 -8.78
C THR A 233 9.84 20.69 -9.62
N THR A 234 10.66 19.83 -10.23
CA THR A 234 10.18 18.66 -10.97
C THR A 234 9.96 17.44 -10.06
N VAL A 235 8.74 16.93 -10.03
CA VAL A 235 8.36 15.67 -9.38
C VAL A 235 8.80 14.48 -10.24
N VAL A 236 9.34 13.46 -9.58
CA VAL A 236 9.82 12.23 -10.25
C VAL A 236 9.01 11.00 -9.85
N VAL A 237 8.60 10.93 -8.59
CA VAL A 237 7.77 9.85 -8.04
C VAL A 237 6.72 10.45 -7.13
N SER A 238 5.50 9.94 -7.16
CA SER A 238 4.45 10.32 -6.21
C SER A 238 3.65 9.10 -5.76
N GLU A 239 2.88 9.27 -4.69
CA GLU A 239 1.86 8.32 -4.28
C GLU A 239 0.86 8.08 -5.43
N ASP A 240 0.64 6.81 -5.73
CA ASP A 240 -0.34 6.24 -6.66
C ASP A 240 -0.98 5.03 -5.97
N ALA A 241 -1.82 5.32 -4.98
CA ALA A 241 -2.40 4.31 -4.12
C ALA A 241 -3.52 3.52 -4.82
N ASP A 242 -3.50 2.20 -4.62
CA ASP A 242 -4.52 1.25 -5.05
C ASP A 242 -4.80 1.16 -6.57
N PHE A 243 -3.80 1.42 -7.41
CA PHE A 243 -3.97 1.19 -8.85
C PHE A 243 -4.02 -0.31 -9.21
N PRO A 244 -4.92 -0.79 -10.10
CA PRO A 244 -5.08 -2.23 -10.39
C PRO A 244 -3.81 -2.94 -10.90
N ASP A 245 -2.94 -2.23 -11.62
CA ASP A 245 -1.66 -2.74 -12.12
C ASP A 245 -0.45 -2.22 -11.30
N GLY A 246 -0.69 -1.66 -10.11
CA GLY A 246 0.32 -1.17 -9.17
C GLY A 246 1.17 -2.29 -8.57
N GLN A 247 2.08 -2.84 -9.36
CA GLN A 247 3.07 -3.85 -8.99
C GLN A 247 4.47 -3.25 -9.16
N TRP A 248 5.37 -3.44 -8.18
CA TRP A 248 6.66 -2.75 -8.20
C TRP A 248 7.57 -3.16 -9.37
N ILE A 249 7.39 -4.34 -9.97
CA ILE A 249 8.24 -4.82 -11.06
C ILE A 249 7.68 -4.48 -12.45
N ASN A 250 6.37 -4.21 -12.53
CA ASN A 250 5.63 -4.03 -13.77
C ASN A 250 5.74 -2.58 -14.25
N GLY A 251 6.16 -2.36 -15.50
CA GLY A 251 6.29 -1.04 -16.11
C GLY A 251 5.00 -0.20 -16.20
N LYS A 252 3.85 -0.73 -15.77
CA LYS A 252 2.63 0.07 -15.63
C LYS A 252 2.54 0.90 -14.34
N ASN A 253 3.57 0.89 -13.49
CA ASN A 253 3.66 1.76 -12.31
C ASN A 253 4.21 3.16 -12.65
N LEU A 254 3.77 3.69 -13.78
CA LEU A 254 4.02 5.05 -14.21
C LEU A 254 2.72 5.66 -14.68
N PHE A 255 2.64 6.98 -14.58
CA PHE A 255 1.48 7.72 -15.03
C PHE A 255 1.86 9.09 -15.55
N ASP A 256 1.02 9.57 -16.45
CA ASP A 256 0.95 10.97 -16.81
C ASP A 256 -0.17 11.62 -16.02
N GLN A 257 0.15 12.70 -15.29
CA GLN A 257 -0.84 13.32 -14.42
C GLN A 257 -1.97 13.91 -15.28
N ALA A 258 -3.20 13.39 -15.17
CA ALA A 258 -4.30 13.74 -16.06
C ALA A 258 -5.45 14.46 -15.35
N PHE A 259 -5.69 14.15 -14.08
CA PHE A 259 -6.76 14.75 -13.29
C PHE A 259 -6.21 15.56 -12.10
N ALA A 260 -7.08 16.22 -11.34
CA ALA A 260 -6.70 16.72 -10.04
C ALA A 260 -6.34 15.55 -9.10
N ILE A 261 -5.44 15.79 -8.14
CA ILE A 261 -5.08 14.82 -7.10
C ILE A 261 -6.33 14.23 -6.46
N ASN A 262 -6.36 12.91 -6.27
CA ASN A 262 -7.49 12.15 -5.71
C ASN A 262 -8.81 12.21 -6.52
N LYS A 263 -8.82 12.78 -7.75
CA LYS A 263 -10.04 12.89 -8.57
C LYS A 263 -10.07 11.97 -9.79
N ALA A 264 -8.97 11.31 -10.10
CA ALA A 264 -8.91 10.38 -11.22
C ALA A 264 -9.93 9.23 -11.08
N PRO A 265 -10.49 8.72 -12.18
CA PRO A 265 -11.35 7.54 -12.14
C PRO A 265 -10.54 6.27 -11.80
N SER A 266 -11.22 5.16 -11.50
CA SER A 266 -10.58 3.93 -11.02
C SER A 266 -9.73 3.19 -12.07
N PHE A 267 -9.96 3.46 -13.36
CA PHE A 267 -9.19 2.88 -14.46
C PHE A 267 -7.92 3.67 -14.79
N GLU A 268 -7.80 4.89 -14.28
CA GLU A 268 -6.68 5.79 -14.53
C GLU A 268 -5.69 5.71 -13.37
N ASN A 269 -4.40 5.71 -13.71
CA ASN A 269 -3.32 5.92 -12.76
C ASN A 269 -3.07 7.43 -12.67
N ASP A 270 -2.97 7.96 -11.46
CA ASP A 270 -2.74 9.38 -11.19
C ASP A 270 -2.26 9.55 -9.75
N MET A 271 -1.79 10.75 -9.39
CA MET A 271 -1.52 11.09 -7.99
C MET A 271 -2.74 10.82 -7.10
N ARG A 272 -2.65 9.77 -6.28
CA ARG A 272 -3.72 9.32 -5.40
C ARG A 272 -3.18 8.81 -4.07
N SER A 273 -3.82 9.21 -2.99
CA SER A 273 -3.52 8.73 -1.65
C SER A 273 -4.79 8.61 -0.80
N PHE A 274 -4.73 7.76 0.21
CA PHE A 274 -5.77 7.65 1.24
C PHE A 274 -5.50 8.59 2.43
N HIS A 275 -4.43 9.38 2.36
CA HIS A 275 -4.19 10.47 3.28
C HIS A 275 -5.18 11.62 3.03
N PRO A 276 -5.67 12.30 4.08
CA PRO A 276 -6.50 13.48 3.90
C PRO A 276 -5.77 14.59 3.14
N GLN A 277 -6.51 15.30 2.27
CA GLN A 277 -6.12 16.58 1.65
C GLN A 277 -5.03 16.53 0.58
N GLY A 278 -4.49 15.37 0.19
CA GLY A 278 -3.43 15.36 -0.81
C GLY A 278 -2.55 14.11 -0.83
N VAL A 279 -1.39 14.24 -1.46
CA VAL A 279 -0.41 13.17 -1.70
C VAL A 279 0.99 13.63 -1.26
N ASN A 280 1.86 12.68 -0.95
CA ASN A 280 3.30 12.96 -0.87
C ASN A 280 3.97 12.71 -2.24
N ALA A 281 4.92 13.57 -2.60
CA ALA A 281 5.67 13.47 -3.84
C ALA A 281 7.17 13.72 -3.62
N ALA A 282 8.01 12.93 -4.29
CA ALA A 282 9.45 13.07 -4.32
C ALA A 282 9.91 13.82 -5.58
N PHE A 283 10.74 14.84 -5.36
CA PHE A 283 11.29 15.73 -6.38
C PHE A 283 12.63 15.20 -6.89
N ALA A 284 13.08 15.71 -8.04
CA ALA A 284 14.31 15.26 -8.67
C ALA A 284 15.56 15.53 -7.84
N ASP A 285 15.54 16.49 -6.92
CA ASP A 285 16.60 16.74 -5.92
C ASP A 285 16.57 15.77 -4.72
N GLY A 286 15.59 14.87 -4.66
CA GLY A 286 15.39 13.92 -3.56
C GLY A 286 14.58 14.46 -2.39
N SER A 287 14.17 15.73 -2.42
CA SER A 287 13.26 16.29 -1.42
C SER A 287 11.85 15.70 -1.56
N VAL A 288 11.12 15.59 -0.45
CA VAL A 288 9.73 15.11 -0.46
C VAL A 288 8.82 16.17 0.12
N ARG A 289 7.77 16.51 -0.63
CA ARG A 289 6.78 17.53 -0.24
C ARG A 289 5.38 16.94 -0.30
N PHE A 290 4.49 17.52 0.49
CA PHE A 290 3.08 17.21 0.45
C PHE A 290 2.39 18.13 -0.56
N LEU A 291 1.67 17.56 -1.52
CA LEU A 291 0.92 18.28 -2.54
C LEU A 291 -0.55 18.29 -2.15
N ASN A 292 -1.13 19.49 -2.03
CA ASN A 292 -2.53 19.65 -1.65
C ASN A 292 -3.46 19.31 -2.82
N GLU A 293 -4.54 18.59 -2.56
CA GLU A 293 -5.52 18.21 -3.59
C GLU A 293 -6.29 19.39 -4.21
N SER A 294 -6.25 20.55 -3.56
CA SER A 294 -6.85 21.80 -4.02
C SER A 294 -5.86 22.72 -4.75
N MET A 295 -4.63 22.27 -5.03
CA MET A 295 -3.64 23.08 -5.74
C MET A 295 -4.09 23.40 -7.17
N ASP A 296 -3.60 24.52 -7.71
CA ASP A 296 -3.92 24.92 -9.08
C ASP A 296 -3.43 23.87 -10.08
N LEU A 297 -4.30 23.51 -11.03
CA LEU A 297 -4.02 22.47 -12.01
C LEU A 297 -2.84 22.81 -12.93
N LYS A 298 -2.56 24.10 -13.18
CA LYS A 298 -1.40 24.51 -13.97
C LYS A 298 -0.11 24.31 -13.19
N ILE A 299 -0.12 24.58 -11.88
CA ILE A 299 1.03 24.28 -11.01
C ILE A 299 1.27 22.77 -10.96
N LEU A 300 0.20 21.98 -10.81
CA LEU A 300 0.29 20.51 -10.81
C LEU A 300 0.85 19.96 -12.13
N ALA A 301 0.40 20.49 -13.26
CA ALA A 301 0.95 20.15 -14.57
C ALA A 301 2.43 20.53 -14.66
N ALA A 302 2.79 21.75 -14.26
CA ALA A 302 4.15 22.28 -14.35
C ALA A 302 5.18 21.42 -13.63
N ILE A 303 4.89 21.03 -12.38
CA ILE A 303 5.80 20.20 -11.58
C ILE A 303 5.96 18.78 -12.14
N CYS A 304 5.04 18.31 -12.99
CA CYS A 304 5.15 17.00 -13.64
C CYS A 304 5.99 17.03 -14.93
N THR A 305 6.45 18.22 -15.35
CA THR A 305 7.32 18.39 -16.53
C THR A 305 8.78 18.62 -16.15
N ARG A 306 9.71 18.16 -16.99
CA ARG A 306 11.15 18.37 -16.82
C ARG A 306 11.68 19.60 -17.56
N ALA A 307 10.98 20.05 -18.60
CA ALA A 307 11.42 21.11 -19.51
C ALA A 307 10.22 21.86 -20.14
N GLY A 308 9.19 22.16 -19.35
CA GLY A 308 8.05 22.99 -19.74
C GLY A 308 8.37 24.49 -19.80
N HIS A 309 9.47 24.93 -19.16
CA HIS A 309 9.85 26.33 -18.98
C HIS A 309 8.83 27.16 -18.19
N GLU A 310 8.09 26.51 -17.29
CA GLU A 310 7.01 27.12 -16.53
C GLU A 310 7.52 27.66 -15.20
N VAL A 311 7.09 28.87 -14.83
CA VAL A 311 7.46 29.47 -13.53
C VAL A 311 6.52 28.91 -12.47
N VAL A 312 7.05 28.02 -11.64
CA VAL A 312 6.31 27.45 -10.51
C VAL A 312 6.53 28.31 -9.27
N SER A 313 5.47 28.96 -8.77
CA SER A 313 5.49 29.66 -7.47
C SER A 313 5.43 28.66 -6.32
N ASP A 314 5.93 29.02 -5.13
CA ASP A 314 5.85 28.15 -3.93
C ASP A 314 4.41 27.66 -3.67
N PHE A 315 4.26 26.35 -3.40
CA PHE A 315 2.99 25.64 -3.18
C PHE A 315 3.08 24.68 -1.98
#